data_AF-A0A8I5UFI1-F1
#
_entry.id   AF-A0A8I5UFI1-F1
#
_cell.length_a   1.000
_cell.length_b   1.000
_cell.length_c   1.000
_cell.angle_alpha   90.00
_cell.angle_beta   90.00
_cell.angle_gamma   90.00
#
_symmetry.space_group_name_H-M   'P 1'
#
loop_
_entity.id
_entity.type
_entity.pdbx_description
1 polymer ?
#
loop_
_entity_poly.entity_id
_entity_poly.type
_entity_poly.pdbx_seq_one_letter_code
_entity_poly.pdbx_strand_id
1 'polypeptide(L)'
;MAGILRLVVQRPPGRLQTVTKGVESLICTDWIRHKFTRSRIPEKVFQASPEDHEKYGGDPQNPHKLHIVTRIKSTRRRPYWEKDIIKMLGLEKVCSYFNHL
;
A
#
# COMPACT_ATOMS: atom_id res chain seq x y z
N MET A 1 -3.88 -31.48 -40.79
CA MET A 1 -4.11 -30.05 -41.12
C MET A 1 -3.45 -29.20 -40.05
N ALA A 2 -2.86 -28.06 -40.44
CA ALA A 2 -2.00 -27.13 -39.68
C ALA A 2 -0.48 -27.40 -39.79
N GLY A 3 0.08 -27.04 -40.95
CA GLY A 3 1.51 -27.01 -41.22
C GLY A 3 2.19 -25.80 -40.57
N ILE A 4 3.39 -26.02 -40.04
CA ILE A 4 4.28 -24.97 -39.52
C ILE A 4 4.92 -24.26 -40.72
N LEU A 5 4.36 -23.12 -41.11
CA LEU A 5 4.95 -22.22 -42.11
C LEU A 5 6.16 -21.50 -41.51
N ARG A 6 7.37 -21.99 -41.81
CA ARG A 6 8.61 -21.24 -41.59
C ARG A 6 8.70 -20.13 -42.65
N LEU A 7 8.34 -18.91 -42.27
CA LEU A 7 8.52 -17.76 -43.15
C LEU A 7 10.00 -17.30 -43.08
N VAL A 8 10.79 -17.75 -44.05
CA VAL A 8 12.15 -17.26 -44.28
C VAL A 8 12.03 -15.84 -44.81
N VAL A 9 12.23 -14.84 -43.94
CA VAL A 9 12.36 -13.44 -44.35
C VAL A 9 13.71 -13.29 -45.06
N GLN A 10 13.68 -13.29 -46.39
CA GLN A 10 14.83 -12.88 -47.20
C GLN A 10 15.05 -11.38 -46.99
N ARG A 11 16.23 -10.98 -46.51
CA ARG A 11 16.67 -9.58 -46.49
C ARG A 11 16.98 -9.12 -47.92
N PRO A 12 16.42 -7.99 -48.41
CA PRO A 12 16.99 -7.29 -49.55
C PRO A 12 18.17 -6.40 -49.09
N PRO A 13 19.27 -6.31 -49.86
CA PRO A 13 20.31 -5.33 -49.60
C PRO A 13 19.88 -4.01 -50.26
N GLY A 14 19.46 -3.04 -49.45
CA GLY A 14 18.98 -1.75 -49.97
C GLY A 14 19.00 -0.67 -48.92
N ARG A 15 20.11 0.07 -48.88
CA ARG A 15 20.36 1.24 -48.06
C ARG A 15 19.50 2.42 -48.52
N LEU A 16 18.66 2.97 -47.65
CA LEU A 16 18.29 4.40 -47.62
C LEU A 16 17.98 4.78 -46.16
N GLN A 17 18.68 5.80 -45.66
CA GLN A 17 18.52 6.34 -44.31
C GLN A 17 17.36 7.33 -44.28
N THR A 18 16.49 7.19 -43.28
CA THR A 18 15.68 8.31 -42.77
C THR A 18 15.63 8.21 -41.25
N VAL A 19 16.30 9.16 -40.59
CA VAL A 19 16.22 9.40 -39.15
C VAL A 19 14.86 9.99 -38.85
N THR A 20 14.11 9.43 -37.89
CA THR A 20 13.37 10.20 -36.89
C THR A 20 12.76 9.30 -35.81
N LYS A 21 13.30 9.47 -34.60
CA LYS A 21 12.65 9.36 -33.29
C LYS A 21 12.15 7.97 -32.89
N GLY A 22 12.94 7.37 -32.00
CA GLY A 22 12.55 6.23 -31.21
C GLY A 22 11.21 6.47 -30.53
N VAL A 23 10.20 5.76 -31.02
CA VAL A 23 9.14 5.28 -30.16
C VAL A 23 9.64 3.93 -29.67
N GLU A 24 10.48 3.98 -28.65
CA GLU A 24 10.63 2.84 -27.76
C GLU A 24 9.23 2.56 -27.24
N SER A 25 8.60 1.55 -27.85
CA SER A 25 7.34 1.01 -27.40
C SER A 25 7.48 0.73 -25.91
N LEU A 26 6.67 1.42 -25.10
CA LEU A 26 6.50 1.29 -23.65
C LEU A 26 5.96 -0.10 -23.27
N ILE A 27 6.62 -1.14 -23.78
CA ILE A 27 6.35 -2.53 -23.50
C ILE A 27 7.02 -2.76 -22.15
N CYS A 28 6.20 -2.98 -21.12
CA CYS A 28 6.56 -3.34 -19.75
C CYS A 28 6.60 -2.21 -18.70
N THR A 29 5.58 -1.35 -18.64
CA THR A 29 5.28 -0.58 -17.41
C THR A 29 4.04 -1.07 -16.65
N ASP A 30 3.18 -1.89 -17.27
CA ASP A 30 1.84 -2.15 -16.72
C ASP A 30 1.75 -3.38 -15.81
N TRP A 31 2.85 -4.09 -15.55
CA TRP A 31 2.88 -5.26 -14.65
C TRP A 31 3.71 -5.05 -13.38
N ILE A 32 3.93 -3.80 -12.96
CA ILE A 32 4.56 -3.55 -11.66
C ILE A 32 3.50 -3.78 -10.58
N ARG A 33 3.43 -5.02 -10.07
CA ARG A 33 2.86 -5.23 -8.73
C ARG A 33 3.70 -4.42 -7.76
N HIS A 34 3.20 -3.26 -7.35
CA HIS A 34 3.82 -2.48 -6.29
C HIS A 34 4.01 -3.40 -5.07
N LYS A 35 5.25 -3.54 -4.62
CA LYS A 35 5.57 -4.37 -3.46
C LYS A 35 4.77 -3.87 -2.27
N PHE A 36 3.97 -4.74 -1.66
CA PHE A 36 3.29 -4.44 -0.42
C PHE A 36 4.32 -4.38 0.71
N THR A 37 4.47 -3.21 1.34
CA THR A 37 5.49 -2.91 2.34
C THR A 37 4.88 -2.29 3.59
N ARG A 38 5.66 -2.18 4.67
CA ARG A 38 5.23 -1.46 5.88
C ARG A 38 5.14 0.03 5.60
N SER A 39 4.00 0.63 5.94
CA SER A 39 3.78 2.08 5.84
C SER A 39 4.66 2.84 6.83
N ARG A 40 5.28 3.93 6.37
CA ARG A 40 5.92 4.94 7.23
C ARG A 40 4.97 6.13 7.34
N ILE A 41 4.55 6.48 8.54
CA ILE A 41 3.63 7.60 8.77
C ILE A 41 4.47 8.86 9.05
N PRO A 42 4.25 9.98 8.34
CA PRO A 42 4.98 11.22 8.60
C PRO A 42 4.69 11.79 9.98
N GLU A 43 5.71 12.39 10.61
CA GLU A 43 5.59 12.96 11.96
C GLU A 43 4.54 14.06 12.06
N LYS A 44 4.35 14.83 10.98
CA LYS A 44 3.33 15.89 10.89
C LYS A 44 1.91 15.38 11.17
N VAL A 45 1.63 14.09 10.94
CA VAL A 45 0.30 13.49 11.20
C VAL A 45 -0.02 13.45 12.69
N PHE A 46 0.98 13.44 13.56
CA PHE A 46 0.82 13.34 15.02
C PHE A 46 0.86 14.70 15.72
N GLN A 47 0.99 15.80 14.98
CA GLN A 47 0.97 17.15 15.54
C GLN A 47 -0.47 17.68 15.55
N ALA A 48 -1.06 17.78 16.74
CA ALA A 48 -2.42 18.28 16.91
C ALA A 48 -2.52 19.78 16.60
N SER A 49 -3.59 20.19 15.94
CA SER A 49 -3.89 21.60 15.68
C SER A 49 -4.74 22.21 16.80
N PRO A 50 -4.76 23.54 16.96
CA PRO A 50 -5.64 24.20 17.94
C PRO A 50 -7.11 23.82 17.79
N GLU A 51 -7.59 23.68 16.55
CA GLU A 51 -8.97 23.26 16.23
C GLU A 51 -9.27 21.83 16.73
N ASP A 52 -8.29 20.92 16.71
CA ASP A 52 -8.45 19.57 17.23
C ASP A 52 -8.63 19.57 18.75
N HIS A 53 -7.95 20.47 19.46
CA HIS A 53 -8.09 20.59 20.92
C HIS A 53 -9.49 21.06 21.32
N GLU A 54 -10.06 22.03 20.60
CA GLU A 54 -11.44 22.48 20.80
C GLU A 54 -12.45 21.36 20.50
N LYS A 55 -12.20 20.56 19.46
CA LYS A 55 -13.09 19.47 19.04
C LYS A 55 -13.07 18.26 19.98
N TYR A 56 -11.89 17.85 20.44
CA TYR A 56 -11.72 16.63 21.22
C TYR A 56 -11.54 16.87 22.73
N GLY A 57 -11.46 18.14 23.17
CA GLY A 57 -11.40 18.52 24.58
C GLY A 57 -10.09 18.17 25.29
N GLY A 58 -9.01 17.94 24.53
CA GLY A 58 -7.70 17.60 25.08
C GLY A 58 -6.87 18.86 25.37
N ASP A 59 -6.18 18.88 26.52
CA ASP A 59 -5.30 19.99 26.92
C ASP A 59 -3.82 19.67 26.60
N PRO A 60 -3.16 20.42 25.70
CA PRO A 60 -1.72 20.25 25.43
C PRO A 60 -0.84 20.47 26.66
N GLN A 61 -1.26 21.35 27.57
CA GLN A 61 -0.48 21.71 28.76
C GLN A 61 -0.50 20.59 29.80
N ASN A 62 -1.58 19.80 29.84
CA ASN A 62 -1.79 18.72 30.80
C ASN A 62 -2.17 17.41 30.07
N PRO A 63 -1.19 16.71 29.46
CA PRO A 63 -1.46 15.47 28.74
C PRO A 63 -1.88 14.35 29.71
N HIS A 64 -2.78 13.47 29.25
CA HIS A 64 -3.16 12.28 30.01
C HIS A 64 -2.00 11.28 30.09
N LYS A 65 -1.97 10.50 31.18
CA LYS A 65 -0.86 9.57 31.46
C LYS A 65 -1.04 8.18 30.85
N LEU A 66 -2.28 7.73 30.69
CA LEU A 66 -2.61 6.36 30.30
C LEU A 66 -3.61 6.34 29.15
N HIS A 67 -3.45 5.37 28.24
CA HIS A 67 -4.40 5.12 27.15
C HIS A 67 -5.31 3.94 27.49
N ILE A 68 -6.60 4.07 27.18
CA ILE A 68 -7.55 2.96 27.17
C ILE A 68 -7.65 2.44 25.74
N VAL A 69 -6.92 1.36 25.44
CA VAL A 69 -6.87 0.80 24.08
C VAL A 69 -7.86 -0.36 23.95
N THR A 70 -8.78 -0.25 22.98
CA THR A 70 -9.75 -1.30 22.66
C THR A 70 -9.69 -1.65 21.19
N ARG A 71 -9.52 -2.94 20.86
CA ARG A 71 -9.52 -3.39 19.46
C ARG A 71 -10.96 -3.45 18.91
N ILE A 72 -11.22 -2.67 17.87
CA ILE A 72 -12.54 -2.61 17.18
C ILE A 72 -12.56 -3.27 15.79
N LYS A 73 -11.42 -3.74 15.28
CA LYS A 73 -11.32 -4.42 13.97
C LYS A 73 -10.60 -5.76 14.07
N SER A 74 -11.00 -6.71 13.22
CA SER A 74 -10.37 -8.03 13.14
C SER A 74 -8.96 -7.97 12.56
N THR A 75 -8.10 -8.88 13.01
CA THR A 75 -6.76 -9.12 12.46
C THR A 75 -6.76 -10.05 11.23
N ARG A 76 -7.93 -10.62 10.86
CA ARG A 76 -8.07 -11.39 9.62
C ARG A 76 -7.81 -10.50 8.41
N ARG A 77 -7.15 -11.06 7.40
CA ARG A 77 -6.72 -10.34 6.17
C ARG A 77 -5.77 -9.15 6.41
N ARG A 78 -5.23 -9.00 7.63
CA ARG A 78 -4.17 -8.04 7.94
C ARG A 78 -2.78 -8.68 7.80
N PRO A 79 -1.73 -7.86 7.55
CA PRO A 79 -0.36 -8.34 7.48
C PRO A 79 0.09 -9.00 8.79
N TYR A 80 1.07 -9.90 8.72
CA TYR A 80 1.56 -10.60 9.90
C TYR A 80 2.11 -9.64 10.97
N TRP A 81 2.77 -8.54 10.56
CA TRP A 81 3.32 -7.57 11.51
C TRP A 81 2.26 -6.84 12.33
N GLU A 82 1.06 -6.60 11.79
CA GLU A 82 -0.05 -6.05 12.58
C GLU A 82 -0.56 -7.07 13.60
N LYS A 83 -0.57 -8.37 13.25
CA LYS A 83 -0.98 -9.44 14.16
C LYS A 83 -0.04 -9.54 15.35
N ASP A 84 1.27 -9.45 15.11
CA ASP A 84 2.27 -9.55 16.17
C ASP A 84 2.16 -8.38 17.16
N ILE A 85 1.93 -7.16 16.67
CA ILE A 85 1.66 -5.99 17.53
C ILE A 85 0.42 -6.19 18.40
N ILE A 86 -0.66 -6.75 17.83
CA ILE A 86 -1.88 -7.04 18.59
C ILE A 86 -1.64 -8.06 19.71
N LYS A 87 -0.79 -9.07 19.48
CA LYS A 87 -0.38 -10.03 20.52
C LYS A 87 0.45 -9.34 21.61
N MET A 88 1.44 -8.54 21.21
CA MET A 88 2.30 -7.80 22.15
C MET A 88 1.52 -6.83 23.03
N LEU A 89 0.45 -6.22 22.51
CA LEU A 89 -0.43 -5.32 23.26
C LEU A 89 -1.52 -6.06 24.07
N GLY A 90 -1.59 -7.40 24.00
CA GLY A 90 -2.60 -8.19 24.73
C GLY A 90 -4.03 -8.02 24.20
N LEU A 91 -4.22 -7.58 22.96
CA LEU A 91 -5.52 -7.25 22.36
C LEU A 91 -6.12 -8.41 21.53
N GLU A 92 -5.83 -9.65 21.92
CA GLU A 92 -6.21 -10.84 21.14
C GLU A 92 -7.72 -11.12 21.17
N LYS A 93 -8.38 -10.86 22.31
CA LYS A 93 -9.83 -11.00 22.46
C LYS A 93 -10.53 -9.79 21.82
N VAL A 94 -11.52 -10.05 20.98
CA VAL A 94 -12.34 -8.96 20.40
C VAL A 94 -13.18 -8.36 21.52
N CYS A 95 -13.40 -7.04 21.50
CA CYS A 95 -14.37 -6.42 22.38
C CYS A 95 -15.74 -7.10 22.18
N SER A 96 -16.32 -7.66 23.25
CA SER A 96 -17.50 -8.54 23.18
C SER A 96 -18.78 -7.82 22.71
N TYR A 97 -18.81 -6.49 22.79
CA TYR A 97 -19.97 -5.66 22.44
C TYR A 97 -20.25 -5.54 20.94
N PHE A 98 -19.37 -6.04 20.06
CA PHE A 98 -19.52 -5.92 18.60
C PHE A 98 -19.92 -7.24 17.89
N ASN A 99 -20.18 -8.33 18.64
CA ASN A 99 -20.60 -9.61 18.05
C ASN A 99 -22.13 -9.71 17.82
N HIS A 100 -22.89 -8.64 18.08
CA HIS A 100 -24.36 -8.60 17.97
C HIS A 100 -24.87 -7.60 16.92
N LEU A 101 -24.01 -7.15 16.00
CA LEU A 101 -24.39 -6.39 14.81
C LEU A 101 -23.91 -7.10 13.54
#